data_AF-A0A7W7YGG6-F1
#
_entry.id   AF-A0A7W7YGG6-F1
#
_cell.length_a   1.000
_cell.length_b   1.000
_cell.length_c   1.000
_cell.angle_alpha   90.00
_cell.angle_beta   90.00
_cell.angle_gamma   90.00
#
_symmetry.space_group_name_H-M   'P 1'
#
loop_
_entity.id
_entity.type
_entity.pdbx_description
1 polymer ?
#
loop_
_entity_poly.entity_id
_entity_poly.type
_entity_poly.pdbx_seq_one_letter_code
_entity_poly.pdbx_strand_id
1 'polypeptide(L)'
;MSGLADVYARQFESCTIRSEHAAEVQGEVDRMRMHRQRYAEVAGQFPGMPWWVPAVLHSMECGLDFHQHLHNGDPLSARTVQVPKGRPLKGKPPFTWEESAVDALVCDGLDQVRDWSAGAALVAFENYNGTGYRRRGVPSPYLWSYTDLYRCGKYTADGHYDPQAVSRQSGCAALMRLLLEP
;
A
#
# COMPACT_ATOMS: atom_id res chain seq x y z
N MET A 1 6.64 8.29 -26.04
CA MET A 1 6.63 7.13 -25.12
C MET A 1 5.80 7.54 -23.92
N SER A 2 4.79 6.75 -23.53
CA SER A 2 3.94 7.05 -22.37
C SER A 2 4.75 6.83 -21.08
N GLY A 3 4.62 7.72 -20.10
CA GLY A 3 5.28 7.56 -18.80
C GLY A 3 4.72 6.35 -18.03
N LEU A 4 5.45 5.84 -17.04
CA LEU A 4 4.99 4.69 -16.24
C LEU A 4 3.64 4.98 -15.55
N ALA A 5 3.46 6.19 -15.03
CA ALA A 5 2.20 6.62 -14.41
C ALA A 5 1.02 6.50 -15.39
N ASP A 6 1.19 6.91 -16.66
CA ASP A 6 0.14 6.76 -17.67
C ASP A 6 -0.19 5.30 -17.98
N VAL A 7 0.83 4.42 -17.99
CA VAL A 7 0.64 2.97 -18.17
C VAL A 7 -0.21 2.42 -17.05
N TYR A 8 0.12 2.76 -15.80
CA TYR A 8 -0.64 2.33 -14.63
C TYR A 8 -2.02 2.96 -14.57
N ALA A 9 -2.18 4.21 -15.00
CA ALA A 9 -3.50 4.84 -15.10
C ALA A 9 -4.42 4.08 -16.06
N ARG A 10 -3.94 3.74 -17.27
CA ARG A 10 -4.73 2.94 -18.23
C ARG A 10 -5.05 1.54 -17.72
N GLN A 11 -4.10 0.90 -17.03
CA GLN A 11 -4.34 -0.41 -16.41
C GLN A 11 -5.36 -0.33 -15.29
N PHE A 12 -5.29 0.70 -14.44
CA PHE A 12 -6.25 0.92 -13.37
C PHE A 12 -7.66 1.19 -13.91
N GLU A 13 -7.76 2.00 -14.96
CA GLU A 13 -9.03 2.34 -15.61
C GLU A 13 -9.73 1.11 -16.20
N SER A 14 -8.96 0.19 -16.80
CA SER A 14 -9.53 -1.00 -17.45
C SER A 14 -9.62 -2.24 -16.57
N CYS A 15 -8.89 -2.30 -15.45
CA CYS A 15 -8.89 -3.48 -14.59
C CYS A 15 -10.23 -3.67 -13.87
N THR A 16 -10.56 -4.92 -13.62
CA THR A 16 -11.77 -5.31 -12.88
C THR A 16 -11.41 -6.13 -11.66
N ILE A 17 -12.09 -5.87 -10.53
CA ILE A 17 -11.99 -6.74 -9.35
C ILE A 17 -12.68 -8.05 -9.71
N ARG A 18 -12.01 -9.17 -9.45
CA ARG A 18 -12.58 -10.49 -9.69
C ARG A 18 -13.75 -10.74 -8.75
N SER A 19 -14.84 -11.29 -9.28
CA SER A 19 -16.09 -11.43 -8.53
C SER A 19 -15.94 -12.28 -7.26
N GLU A 20 -15.06 -13.30 -7.27
CA GLU A 20 -14.77 -14.12 -6.11
C GLU A 20 -14.11 -13.35 -4.95
N HIS A 21 -13.48 -12.20 -5.21
CA HIS A 21 -12.83 -11.36 -4.21
C HIS A 21 -13.59 -10.07 -3.87
N ALA A 22 -14.66 -9.75 -4.59
CA ALA A 22 -15.36 -8.47 -4.45
C ALA A 22 -15.83 -8.19 -3.01
N ALA A 23 -16.39 -9.19 -2.32
CA ALA A 23 -16.85 -9.05 -0.94
C ALA A 23 -15.70 -8.84 0.06
N GLU A 24 -14.56 -9.50 -0.17
CA GLU A 24 -13.36 -9.36 0.66
C GLU A 24 -12.77 -7.95 0.54
N VAL A 25 -12.61 -7.46 -0.69
CA VAL A 25 -12.13 -6.10 -0.97
C VAL A 25 -13.09 -5.05 -0.39
N GLN A 26 -14.40 -5.25 -0.54
CA GLN A 26 -15.41 -4.36 0.05
C GLN A 26 -15.27 -4.30 1.58
N GLY A 27 -15.13 -5.44 2.25
CA GLY A 27 -14.97 -5.49 3.71
C GLY A 27 -13.68 -4.81 4.20
N GLU A 28 -12.59 -4.90 3.44
CA GLU A 28 -11.36 -4.13 3.73
C GLU A 28 -11.59 -2.62 3.61
N VAL A 29 -12.23 -2.18 2.52
CA VAL A 29 -12.50 -0.76 2.26
C VAL A 29 -13.46 -0.18 3.28
N ASP A 30 -14.46 -0.94 3.74
CA ASP A 30 -15.37 -0.50 4.81
C ASP A 30 -14.61 -0.31 6.13
N ARG A 31 -13.67 -1.20 6.46
CA ARG A 31 -12.77 -1.02 7.61
C ARG A 31 -11.90 0.22 7.48
N MET A 32 -11.38 0.51 6.29
CA MET A 32 -10.65 1.75 6.06
C MET A 32 -11.53 2.99 6.29
N ARG A 33 -12.75 2.98 5.76
CA ARG A 33 -13.71 4.08 5.89
C ARG A 33 -14.10 4.33 7.35
N MET A 34 -14.27 3.27 8.17
CA MET A 34 -14.54 3.40 9.61
C MET A 34 -13.45 4.17 10.36
N HIS A 35 -12.20 4.09 9.90
CA HIS A 35 -11.05 4.78 10.51
C HIS A 35 -10.56 5.99 9.71
N ARG A 36 -11.36 6.48 8.76
CA ARG A 36 -11.01 7.59 7.84
C ARG A 36 -10.40 8.79 8.54
N GLN A 37 -10.90 9.16 9.72
CA GLN A 37 -10.40 10.33 10.45
C GLN A 37 -8.93 10.19 10.86
N ARG A 38 -8.51 9.00 11.32
CA ARG A 38 -7.10 8.74 11.71
C ARG A 38 -6.18 8.84 10.50
N TYR A 39 -6.61 8.27 9.37
CA TYR A 39 -5.88 8.37 8.12
C TYR A 39 -5.79 9.81 7.60
N ALA A 40 -6.88 10.57 7.74
CA ALA A 40 -6.92 11.97 7.33
C ALA A 40 -6.02 12.86 8.21
N GLU A 41 -5.88 12.55 9.50
CA GLU A 41 -4.94 13.25 10.39
C GLU A 41 -3.49 13.05 9.94
N VAL A 42 -3.09 11.83 9.63
CA VAL A 42 -1.75 11.54 9.09
C VAL A 42 -1.55 12.20 7.73
N ALA A 43 -2.49 12.00 6.79
CA ALA A 43 -2.40 12.56 5.45
C ALA A 43 -2.37 14.10 5.46
N GLY A 44 -3.10 14.73 6.39
CA GLY A 44 -3.15 16.18 6.55
C GLY A 44 -1.82 16.84 6.91
N GLN A 45 -0.82 16.05 7.34
CA GLN A 45 0.54 16.54 7.56
C GLN A 45 1.34 16.71 6.26
N PHE A 46 0.84 16.16 5.14
CA PHE A 46 1.54 16.11 3.86
C PHE A 46 0.71 16.79 2.75
N PRO A 47 1.19 17.92 2.19
CA PRO A 47 0.43 18.66 1.18
C PRO A 47 0.05 17.80 -0.03
N GLY A 48 -1.25 17.72 -0.31
CA GLY A 48 -1.82 17.00 -1.44
C GLY A 48 -2.09 15.52 -1.20
N MET A 49 -1.63 14.93 -0.09
CA MET A 49 -1.86 13.52 0.21
C MET A 49 -3.32 13.27 0.60
N PRO A 50 -4.05 12.40 -0.12
CA PRO A 50 -5.41 12.04 0.27
C PRO A 50 -5.39 10.98 1.38
N TRP A 51 -6.43 11.00 2.22
CA TRP A 51 -6.58 10.08 3.36
C TRP A 51 -6.46 8.59 2.99
N TRP A 52 -6.83 8.22 1.76
CA TRP A 52 -6.79 6.83 1.34
C TRP A 52 -5.37 6.30 1.13
N VAL A 53 -4.35 7.16 0.95
CA VAL A 53 -2.96 6.75 0.79
C VAL A 53 -2.44 5.99 2.01
N PRO A 54 -2.43 6.59 3.23
CA PRO A 54 -2.03 5.84 4.41
C PRO A 54 -2.97 4.67 4.72
N ALA A 55 -4.25 4.72 4.33
CA ALA A 55 -5.18 3.61 4.52
C ALA A 55 -4.82 2.38 3.66
N VAL A 56 -4.49 2.59 2.39
CA VAL A 56 -4.06 1.52 1.48
C VAL A 56 -2.76 0.90 1.98
N LEU A 57 -1.75 1.71 2.30
CA LEU A 57 -0.49 1.22 2.87
C LEU A 57 -0.72 0.45 4.17
N HIS A 58 -1.61 0.92 5.03
CA HIS A 58 -1.94 0.23 6.28
C HIS A 58 -2.54 -1.16 6.06
N SER A 59 -3.35 -1.34 5.02
CA SER A 59 -3.85 -2.68 4.66
C SER A 59 -2.73 -3.55 4.13
N MET A 60 -1.87 -2.98 3.30
CA MET A 60 -0.80 -3.72 2.63
C MET A 60 0.27 -4.21 3.61
N GLU A 61 0.68 -3.38 4.57
CA GLU A 61 1.81 -3.65 5.45
C GLU A 61 1.43 -4.41 6.73
N CYS A 62 0.23 -4.18 7.27
CA CYS A 62 -0.18 -4.83 8.52
C CYS A 62 -1.68 -5.12 8.65
N GLY A 63 -2.41 -5.27 7.53
CA GLY A 63 -3.79 -5.76 7.55
C GLY A 63 -4.77 -4.88 8.32
N LEU A 64 -4.47 -3.58 8.43
CA LEU A 64 -5.20 -2.58 9.22
C LEU A 64 -5.07 -2.72 10.75
N ASP A 65 -4.01 -3.36 11.26
CA ASP A 65 -3.74 -3.46 12.70
C ASP A 65 -3.05 -2.19 13.26
N PHE A 66 -3.84 -1.39 13.97
CA PHE A 66 -3.37 -0.17 14.64
C PHE A 66 -2.45 -0.40 15.85
N HIS A 67 -2.09 -1.64 16.17
CA HIS A 67 -1.06 -1.97 17.15
C HIS A 67 0.32 -2.27 16.53
N GLN A 68 0.43 -2.15 15.21
CA GLN A 68 1.65 -2.43 14.45
C GLN A 68 2.18 -1.19 13.73
N HIS A 69 3.49 -1.17 13.51
CA HIS A 69 4.18 -0.15 12.72
C HIS A 69 3.76 -0.24 11.26
N LEU A 70 3.39 0.91 10.67
CA LEU A 70 3.11 1.00 9.23
C LEU A 70 4.31 0.57 8.36
N HIS A 71 5.54 0.68 8.88
CA HIS A 71 6.76 0.31 8.17
C HIS A 71 6.78 -1.14 7.68
N ASN A 72 6.40 -2.08 8.53
CA ASN A 72 6.66 -3.51 8.30
C ASN A 72 5.89 -4.46 9.23
N GLY A 73 4.90 -3.96 9.99
CA GLY A 73 4.08 -4.79 10.87
C GLY A 73 4.69 -5.12 12.25
N ASP A 74 5.89 -4.64 12.59
CA ASP A 74 6.44 -4.85 13.94
C ASP A 74 5.54 -4.17 15.02
N PRO A 75 5.44 -4.69 16.25
CA PRO A 75 4.60 -4.10 17.30
C PRO A 75 5.04 -2.68 17.72
N LEU A 76 4.06 -1.78 17.93
CA LEU A 76 4.30 -0.39 18.37
C LEU A 76 4.94 -0.25 19.77
N SER A 77 5.05 -1.34 20.53
CA SER A 77 5.66 -1.37 21.87
C SER A 77 7.19 -1.23 21.88
N ALA A 78 7.83 -1.28 20.71
CA ALA A 78 9.28 -1.14 20.55
C ALA A 78 9.59 -0.36 19.27
N ARG A 79 10.86 -0.29 18.89
CA ARG A 79 11.25 0.15 17.55
C ARG A 79 11.26 -1.06 16.62
N THR A 80 11.13 -0.82 15.32
CA THR A 80 11.23 -1.86 14.30
C THR A 80 12.54 -2.63 14.41
N VAL A 81 12.45 -3.95 14.38
CA VAL A 81 13.57 -4.89 14.28
C VAL A 81 13.75 -5.34 12.84
N GLN A 82 12.65 -5.45 12.10
CA GLN A 82 12.63 -5.67 10.66
C GLN A 82 13.04 -4.40 9.91
N VAL A 83 13.44 -4.55 8.64
CA VAL A 83 13.81 -3.41 7.80
C VAL A 83 12.56 -2.59 7.49
N PRO A 84 12.62 -1.24 7.53
CA PRO A 84 13.73 -0.42 8.01
C PRO A 84 13.90 -0.49 9.53
N LYS A 85 15.11 -0.82 10.02
CA LYS A 85 15.38 -1.06 11.45
C LYS A 85 15.46 0.22 12.26
N GLY A 86 15.05 0.17 13.53
CA GLY A 86 15.23 1.23 14.51
C GLY A 86 14.25 2.41 14.39
N ARG A 87 13.14 2.23 13.66
CA ARG A 87 12.10 3.23 13.46
C ARG A 87 10.97 3.12 14.49
N PRO A 88 10.20 4.18 14.76
CA PRO A 88 10.40 5.59 14.36
C PRO A 88 11.67 6.19 14.94
N LEU A 89 12.31 7.14 14.26
CA LEU A 89 13.57 7.73 14.77
C LEU A 89 13.35 8.59 16.02
N LYS A 90 12.30 9.41 15.99
CA LYS A 90 11.93 10.34 17.07
C LYS A 90 10.98 9.67 18.08
N GLY A 91 10.97 10.18 19.31
CA GLY A 91 10.09 9.66 20.37
C GLY A 91 10.63 8.44 21.12
N LYS A 92 9.80 7.89 22.02
CA LYS A 92 10.08 6.69 22.81
C LYS A 92 8.85 5.77 22.78
N PRO A 93 9.02 4.44 22.71
CA PRO A 93 7.89 3.52 22.73
C PRO A 93 7.18 3.51 24.11
N PRO A 94 5.90 3.06 24.17
CA PRO A 94 5.09 2.64 23.03
C PRO A 94 4.70 3.83 22.14
N PHE A 95 4.73 3.63 20.83
CA PHE A 95 4.36 4.64 19.84
C PHE A 95 2.86 4.60 19.55
N THR A 96 2.29 5.72 19.11
CA THR A 96 0.99 5.67 18.43
C THR A 96 1.17 5.19 16.99
N TRP A 97 0.08 4.72 16.39
CA TRP A 97 0.09 4.36 14.98
C TRP A 97 0.39 5.59 14.10
N GLU A 98 -0.15 6.75 14.45
CA GLU A 98 0.05 8.01 13.74
C GLU A 98 1.53 8.44 13.74
N GLU A 99 2.22 8.34 14.89
CA GLU A 99 3.66 8.62 15.00
C GLU A 99 4.47 7.68 14.09
N SER A 100 4.11 6.40 14.06
CA SER A 100 4.74 5.44 13.18
C SER A 100 4.45 5.70 11.71
N ALA A 101 3.21 6.04 11.36
CA ALA A 101 2.78 6.25 9.99
C ALA A 101 3.46 7.47 9.38
N VAL A 102 3.57 8.57 10.14
CA VAL A 102 4.30 9.78 9.71
C VAL A 102 5.78 9.46 9.46
N ASP A 103 6.44 8.74 10.37
CA ASP A 103 7.85 8.35 10.16
C ASP A 103 8.04 7.44 8.94
N ALA A 104 7.11 6.50 8.68
CA ALA A 104 7.13 5.64 7.50
C ALA A 104 6.98 6.43 6.20
N LEU A 105 5.98 7.30 6.12
CA LEU A 105 5.73 8.10 4.92
C LEU A 105 6.90 9.03 4.58
N VAL A 106 7.58 9.59 5.59
CA VAL A 106 8.79 10.40 5.39
C VAL A 106 10.00 9.52 5.04
N CYS A 107 10.15 8.35 5.68
CA CYS A 107 11.26 7.44 5.42
C CYS A 107 11.33 7.01 3.95
N ASP A 108 10.17 6.73 3.35
CA ASP A 108 10.04 6.28 1.96
C ASP A 108 9.82 7.43 0.95
N GLY A 109 9.86 8.69 1.41
CA GLY A 109 9.78 9.87 0.55
C GLY A 109 8.39 10.18 0.00
N LEU A 110 7.33 9.60 0.57
CA LEU A 110 5.94 9.86 0.16
C LEU A 110 5.47 11.26 0.58
N ASP A 111 6.14 11.89 1.55
CA ASP A 111 5.93 13.28 1.96
C ASP A 111 6.20 14.30 0.83
N GLN A 112 7.01 13.90 -0.15
CA GLN A 112 7.41 14.71 -1.31
C GLN A 112 6.48 14.50 -2.53
N VAL A 113 5.61 13.50 -2.51
CA VAL A 113 4.68 13.21 -3.62
C VAL A 113 3.52 14.20 -3.58
N ARG A 114 3.28 14.87 -4.72
CA ARG A 114 2.22 15.88 -4.88
C ARG A 114 1.09 15.43 -5.81
N ASP A 115 1.38 14.54 -6.75
CA ASP A 115 0.39 13.97 -7.65
C ASP A 115 -0.06 12.60 -7.13
N TRP A 116 -1.34 12.51 -6.77
CA TRP A 116 -2.00 11.29 -6.33
C TRP A 116 -3.09 10.83 -7.30
N SER A 117 -2.96 11.19 -8.58
CA SER A 117 -3.69 10.52 -9.66
C SER A 117 -3.46 9.00 -9.59
N ALA A 118 -4.43 8.20 -10.02
CA ALA A 118 -4.38 6.75 -9.81
C ALA A 118 -3.09 6.10 -10.34
N GLY A 119 -2.62 6.53 -11.52
CA GLY A 119 -1.35 6.07 -12.08
C GLY A 119 -0.14 6.47 -11.26
N ALA A 120 -0.05 7.73 -10.82
CA ALA A 120 1.05 8.23 -10.00
C ALA A 120 1.09 7.55 -8.61
N ALA A 121 -0.09 7.35 -8.00
CA ALA A 121 -0.24 6.66 -6.74
C ALA A 121 0.23 5.19 -6.82
N LEU A 122 -0.15 4.46 -7.87
CA LEU A 122 0.32 3.08 -8.09
C LEU A 122 1.85 3.03 -8.30
N VAL A 123 2.45 4.03 -8.95
CA VAL A 123 3.92 4.14 -9.03
C VAL A 123 4.54 4.36 -7.65
N ALA A 124 3.95 5.25 -6.83
CA ALA A 124 4.43 5.51 -5.47
C ALA A 124 4.33 4.24 -4.59
N PHE A 125 3.21 3.52 -4.65
CA PHE A 125 3.01 2.26 -3.95
C PHE A 125 3.97 1.16 -4.40
N GLU A 126 4.26 1.05 -5.69
CA GLU A 126 5.26 0.09 -6.16
C GLU A 126 6.67 0.45 -5.67
N ASN A 127 7.00 1.74 -5.60
CA ASN A 127 8.30 2.15 -5.08
C ASN A 127 8.41 1.91 -3.57
N TYR A 128 7.31 2.10 -2.83
CA TYR A 128 7.21 1.80 -1.39
C TYR A 128 7.47 0.31 -1.12
N ASN A 129 6.75 -0.59 -1.81
CA ASN A 129 6.96 -2.03 -1.67
C ASN A 129 8.28 -2.52 -2.29
N GLY A 130 8.72 -1.90 -3.37
CA GLY A 130 9.88 -2.28 -4.16
C GLY A 130 9.56 -2.74 -5.58
N THR A 131 10.50 -2.48 -6.50
CA THR A 131 10.30 -2.55 -7.97
C THR A 131 10.66 -3.90 -8.60
N GLY A 132 10.77 -4.96 -7.79
CA GLY A 132 11.25 -6.27 -8.23
C GLY A 132 10.38 -6.88 -9.34
N TYR A 133 9.06 -6.78 -9.22
CA TYR A 133 8.11 -7.29 -10.22
C TYR A 133 8.22 -6.54 -11.56
N ARG A 134 8.26 -5.20 -11.53
CA ARG A 134 8.49 -4.37 -12.72
C ARG A 134 9.78 -4.73 -13.44
N ARG A 135 10.89 -4.91 -12.71
CA ARG A 135 12.18 -5.32 -13.30
C ARG A 135 12.13 -6.70 -13.95
N ARG A 136 11.22 -7.57 -13.50
CA ARG A 136 10.95 -8.89 -14.10
C ARG A 136 9.94 -8.83 -15.25
N GLY A 137 9.30 -7.69 -15.50
CA GLY A 137 8.28 -7.55 -16.54
C GLY A 137 6.99 -8.30 -16.22
N VAL A 138 6.70 -8.55 -14.94
CA VAL A 138 5.47 -9.25 -14.49
C VAL A 138 4.58 -8.32 -13.67
N PRO A 139 3.25 -8.52 -13.66
CA PRO A 139 2.35 -7.77 -12.79
C PRO A 139 2.73 -7.94 -11.31
N SER A 140 2.85 -6.82 -10.59
CA SER A 140 3.07 -6.83 -9.15
C SER A 140 1.80 -7.31 -8.43
N PRO A 141 1.83 -8.40 -7.63
CA PRO A 141 0.71 -8.76 -6.76
C PRO A 141 0.39 -7.64 -5.77
N TYR A 142 1.39 -6.89 -5.30
CA TYR A 142 1.19 -5.76 -4.39
C TYR A 142 0.28 -4.68 -5.00
N LEU A 143 0.38 -4.46 -6.31
CA LEU A 143 -0.51 -3.53 -7.03
C LEU A 143 -1.81 -4.19 -7.47
N TRP A 144 -1.73 -5.37 -8.09
CA TRP A 144 -2.78 -5.89 -8.97
C TRP A 144 -3.47 -7.14 -8.43
N SER A 145 -3.09 -7.67 -7.26
CA SER A 145 -3.77 -8.83 -6.70
C SER A 145 -5.28 -8.57 -6.56
N TYR A 146 -6.07 -9.63 -6.80
CA TYR A 146 -7.53 -9.63 -6.87
C TYR A 146 -8.15 -8.88 -8.06
N THR A 147 -7.36 -8.34 -8.99
CA THR A 147 -7.85 -7.87 -10.29
C THR A 147 -7.63 -8.91 -11.40
N ASP A 148 -8.26 -8.70 -12.55
CA ASP A 148 -8.01 -9.47 -13.77
C ASP A 148 -6.56 -9.36 -14.30
N LEU A 149 -5.80 -8.36 -13.87
CA LEU A 149 -4.39 -8.13 -14.30
C LEU A 149 -3.35 -9.02 -13.58
N TYR A 150 -3.72 -9.73 -12.50
CA TYR A 150 -2.80 -10.62 -11.76
C TYR A 150 -3.36 -12.04 -11.63
N ARG A 151 -2.60 -13.07 -11.98
CA ARG A 151 -3.02 -14.48 -11.81
C ARG A 151 -2.18 -15.21 -10.76
N CYS A 152 -0.87 -15.17 -10.88
CA CYS A 152 0.10 -15.82 -10.01
C CYS A 152 1.46 -15.15 -10.20
N GLY A 153 2.42 -15.54 -9.38
CA GLY A 153 3.77 -14.97 -9.35
C GLY A 153 3.94 -14.07 -8.15
N LYS A 154 4.74 -14.47 -7.16
CA LYS A 154 5.12 -13.58 -6.05
C LYS A 154 6.50 -13.90 -5.50
N TYR A 155 7.14 -12.92 -4.89
CA TYR A 155 8.25 -13.19 -3.99
C TYR A 155 7.69 -13.81 -2.71
N THR A 156 8.16 -15.02 -2.36
CA THR A 156 7.76 -15.71 -1.12
C THR A 156 8.74 -15.46 0.02
N ALA A 157 9.95 -14.99 -0.32
CA ALA A 157 10.99 -14.51 0.56
C ALA A 157 11.90 -13.57 -0.22
N ASP A 158 12.81 -12.88 0.48
CA ASP A 158 13.77 -11.96 -0.13
C ASP A 158 14.55 -12.64 -1.26
N GLY A 159 14.41 -12.08 -2.47
CA GLY A 159 15.06 -12.59 -3.68
C GLY A 159 14.46 -13.88 -4.25
N HIS A 160 13.51 -14.54 -3.59
CA HIS A 160 12.91 -15.79 -4.05
C HIS A 160 11.55 -15.55 -4.72
N TYR A 161 11.58 -15.41 -6.05
CA TYR A 161 10.36 -15.30 -6.86
C TYR A 161 9.85 -16.69 -7.28
N ASP A 162 8.61 -17.00 -6.92
CA ASP A 162 7.89 -18.17 -7.38
C ASP A 162 6.82 -17.74 -8.40
N PRO A 163 6.91 -18.17 -9.68
CA PRO A 163 5.94 -17.83 -10.73
C PRO A 163 4.55 -18.44 -10.52
N GLN A 164 4.42 -19.48 -9.68
CA GLN A 164 3.16 -20.20 -9.43
C GLN A 164 2.49 -19.78 -8.12
N ALA A 165 3.24 -19.19 -7.19
CA ALA A 165 2.68 -18.74 -5.93
C ALA A 165 1.64 -17.61 -6.15
N VAL A 166 0.50 -17.72 -5.48
CA VAL A 166 -0.62 -16.78 -5.59
C VAL A 166 -0.69 -15.91 -4.34
N SER A 167 -0.94 -14.61 -4.51
CA SER A 167 -1.24 -13.70 -3.41
C SER A 167 -2.62 -14.00 -2.81
N ARG A 168 -2.74 -13.90 -1.50
CA ARG A 168 -4.00 -14.10 -0.75
C ARG A 168 -4.41 -12.82 -0.02
N GLN A 169 -4.06 -11.69 -0.61
CA GLN A 169 -4.30 -10.35 -0.11
C GLN A 169 -4.70 -9.48 -1.30
N SER A 170 -5.56 -8.50 -1.06
CA SER A 170 -5.93 -7.49 -2.04
C SER A 170 -4.69 -6.70 -2.51
N GLY A 171 -4.67 -6.28 -3.78
CA GLY A 171 -3.68 -5.33 -4.28
C GLY A 171 -4.16 -3.89 -4.11
N CYS A 172 -3.24 -2.92 -4.14
CA CYS A 172 -3.58 -1.51 -4.03
C CYS A 172 -4.65 -1.07 -5.04
N ALA A 173 -4.59 -1.54 -6.29
CA ALA A 173 -5.54 -1.18 -7.32
C ALA A 173 -6.97 -1.66 -6.97
N ALA A 174 -7.13 -2.87 -6.43
CA ALA A 174 -8.43 -3.39 -6.04
C ALA A 174 -9.07 -2.54 -4.94
N LEU A 175 -8.27 -2.12 -3.94
CA LEU A 175 -8.71 -1.22 -2.88
C LEU A 175 -9.08 0.17 -3.42
N MET A 176 -8.20 0.74 -4.24
CA MET A 176 -8.39 2.06 -4.85
C MET A 176 -9.65 2.12 -5.72
N ARG A 177 -9.98 1.04 -6.45
CA ARG A 177 -11.21 0.96 -7.26
C ARG A 177 -12.45 1.34 -6.46
N LEU A 178 -12.62 0.78 -5.27
CA LEU A 178 -13.79 1.07 -4.43
C LEU A 178 -13.64 2.37 -3.63
N LEU A 179 -12.41 2.79 -3.31
CA LEU A 179 -12.14 4.03 -2.57
C LEU A 179 -12.34 5.29 -3.42
N LEU A 180 -12.07 5.21 -4.72
CA LEU A 180 -12.16 6.32 -5.68
C LEU A 180 -13.48 6.34 -6.46
N GLU A 181 -14.31 5.31 -6.31
CA GLU A 181 -15.69 5.36 -6.80
C GLU A 181 -16.49 6.44 -6.04
N PRO A 182 -17.28 7.27 -6.76
CA PRO A 182 -18.03 8.38 -6.18
C PRO A 182 -19.17 7.95 -5.25
#